data_AF-A0AA35SIQ4-F1
#
_entry.id   AF-A0AA35SIQ4-F1
#
_cell.length_a   1.000
_cell.length_b   1.000
_cell.length_c   1.000
_cell.angle_alpha   90.00
_cell.angle_beta   90.00
_cell.angle_gamma   90.00
#
_symmetry.space_group_name_H-M   'P 1'
#
loop_
_entity.id
_entity.type
_entity.pdbx_description
1 polymer ?
#
loop_
_entity_poly.entity_id
_entity_poly.type
_entity_poly.pdbx_seq_one_letter_code
_entity_poly.pdbx_strand_id
1 'polypeptide(L)'
;RNYATLHELFPGARVVASGYDQFVSELVKYKSGLPVYSGEIGDTWIQGVASDPWKTAVTREAMRLRSKCLESGACSMNDARFVAFSTMLLKSGEHTWGKDIKRFLNDTTNWENDKFHSLQHTDPKFVDVTNSWIEQRLWGNTFPVDLLGDHPLRAEIESSVAAMRRSVRLMMD
;
A
#
# COMPACT_ATOMS: atom_id res chain seq x y z
N ARG A 1 18.34 -26.03 -0.59
CA ARG A 1 17.66 -27.34 -0.39
C ARG A 1 17.89 -28.16 -1.66
N ASN A 2 18.38 -29.38 -1.53
CA ASN A 2 18.93 -30.20 -2.63
C ASN A 2 17.82 -30.90 -3.43
N TYR A 3 17.89 -30.87 -4.76
CA TYR A 3 17.00 -31.60 -5.68
C TYR A 3 16.90 -33.11 -5.37
N ALA A 4 17.97 -33.73 -4.87
CA ALA A 4 17.99 -35.14 -4.48
C ALA A 4 16.95 -35.47 -3.41
N THR A 5 16.83 -34.63 -2.36
CA THR A 5 15.84 -34.82 -1.30
C THR A 5 14.42 -34.71 -1.83
N LEU A 6 14.16 -33.83 -2.82
CA LEU A 6 12.85 -33.71 -3.44
C LEU A 6 12.52 -34.92 -4.32
N HIS A 7 13.51 -35.49 -5.00
CA HIS A 7 13.34 -36.72 -5.77
C HIS A 7 13.06 -37.94 -4.88
N GLU A 8 13.66 -38.04 -3.70
CA GLU A 8 13.34 -39.09 -2.72
C GLU A 8 11.90 -38.98 -2.22
N LEU A 9 11.42 -37.77 -1.94
CA LEU A 9 10.05 -37.52 -1.49
C LEU A 9 9.01 -37.75 -2.60
N PHE A 10 9.38 -37.48 -3.86
CA PHE A 10 8.48 -37.57 -5.01
C PHE A 10 9.14 -38.33 -6.17
N PRO A 11 9.31 -39.66 -6.05
CA PRO A 11 10.08 -40.44 -7.02
C PRO A 11 9.48 -40.47 -8.43
N GLY A 12 8.16 -40.26 -8.56
CA GLY A 12 7.48 -40.13 -9.86
C GLY A 12 7.47 -38.71 -10.45
N ALA A 13 7.97 -37.72 -9.71
CA ALA A 13 7.97 -36.33 -10.15
C ALA A 13 9.30 -35.96 -10.81
N ARG A 14 9.20 -35.21 -11.92
CA ARG A 14 10.34 -34.54 -12.54
C ARG A 14 10.57 -33.20 -11.83
N VAL A 15 11.60 -33.11 -11.00
CA VAL A 15 11.97 -31.88 -10.29
C VAL A 15 12.95 -31.07 -11.15
N VAL A 16 12.61 -29.83 -11.47
CA VAL A 16 13.45 -28.93 -12.30
C VAL A 16 13.49 -27.52 -11.73
N ALA A 17 14.59 -26.81 -11.97
CA ALA A 17 14.60 -25.36 -11.87
C ALA A 17 13.76 -24.78 -13.02
N SER A 18 12.85 -23.86 -12.73
CA SER A 18 11.97 -23.27 -13.74
C SER A 18 11.63 -21.81 -13.39
N GLY A 19 11.09 -21.09 -14.37
CA GLY A 19 10.57 -19.73 -14.22
C GLY A 19 9.04 -19.68 -14.29
N TYR A 20 8.47 -18.52 -13.95
CA TYR A 20 7.02 -18.34 -13.97
C TYR A 20 6.43 -18.55 -15.38
N ASP A 21 7.11 -18.08 -16.43
CA ASP A 21 6.64 -18.24 -17.81
C ASP A 21 6.53 -19.70 -18.24
N GLN A 22 7.54 -20.51 -17.91
CA GLN A 22 7.53 -21.94 -18.21
C GLN A 22 6.40 -22.64 -17.43
N PHE A 23 6.22 -22.30 -16.15
CA PHE A 23 5.11 -22.82 -15.35
C PHE A 23 3.74 -22.46 -15.94
N VAL A 24 3.52 -21.19 -16.31
CA VAL A 24 2.27 -20.72 -16.91
C VAL A 24 2.03 -21.38 -18.27
N SER A 25 3.07 -21.56 -19.10
CA SER A 25 2.94 -22.21 -20.41
C SER A 25 2.40 -23.64 -20.31
N GLU A 26 2.75 -24.35 -19.24
CA GLU A 26 2.20 -25.69 -18.95
C GLU A 26 0.75 -25.62 -18.43
N LEU A 27 0.42 -24.65 -17.58
CA LEU A 27 -0.93 -24.47 -17.04
C LEU A 27 -1.98 -24.06 -18.08
N VAL A 28 -1.61 -23.21 -19.05
CA VAL A 28 -2.55 -22.67 -20.04
C VAL A 28 -3.22 -23.78 -20.86
N LYS A 29 -2.56 -24.93 -21.03
CA LYS A 29 -3.10 -26.13 -21.69
C LYS A 29 -4.39 -26.64 -21.05
N TYR A 30 -4.59 -26.37 -19.76
CA TYR A 30 -5.75 -26.80 -18.97
C TYR A 30 -6.78 -25.69 -18.76
N LYS A 31 -6.55 -24.49 -19.30
CA LYS A 31 -7.39 -23.29 -19.05
C LYS A 31 -8.87 -23.53 -19.33
N SER A 32 -9.21 -24.28 -20.38
CA SER A 32 -10.61 -24.56 -20.76
C SER A 32 -11.38 -25.40 -19.74
N GLY A 33 -10.69 -26.12 -18.85
CA GLY A 33 -11.29 -26.92 -17.79
C GLY A 33 -11.40 -26.21 -16.43
N LEU A 34 -10.88 -24.98 -16.31
CA LEU A 34 -10.91 -24.23 -15.06
C LEU A 34 -12.23 -23.47 -14.90
N PRO A 35 -12.77 -23.37 -13.67
CA PRO A 35 -13.95 -22.57 -13.41
C PRO A 35 -13.66 -21.09 -13.66
N VAL A 36 -14.64 -20.38 -14.24
CA VAL A 36 -14.59 -18.93 -14.39
C VAL A 36 -15.20 -18.30 -13.15
N TYR A 37 -14.42 -17.48 -12.45
CA TYR A 37 -14.89 -16.65 -11.35
C TYR A 37 -14.97 -15.19 -11.82
N SER A 38 -16.15 -14.59 -11.72
CA SER A 38 -16.43 -13.20 -12.15
C SER A 38 -16.65 -12.23 -11.00
N GLY A 39 -16.57 -12.71 -9.75
CA GLY A 39 -16.74 -11.89 -8.55
C GLY A 39 -15.48 -11.12 -8.15
N GLU A 40 -15.64 -10.25 -7.15
CA GLU A 40 -14.52 -9.65 -6.44
C GLU A 40 -13.78 -10.71 -5.61
N ILE A 41 -12.45 -10.79 -5.77
CA ILE A 41 -11.60 -11.63 -4.91
C ILE A 41 -11.17 -10.77 -3.71
N GLY A 42 -12.13 -10.39 -2.89
CA GLY A 42 -11.90 -9.60 -1.67
C GLY A 42 -11.34 -10.46 -0.53
N ASP A 43 -10.56 -9.84 0.35
CA ASP A 43 -10.05 -10.47 1.57
C ASP A 43 -10.67 -9.78 2.79
N THR A 44 -11.42 -10.52 3.60
CA THR A 44 -12.04 -10.01 4.83
C THR A 44 -11.09 -10.05 6.03
N TRP A 45 -9.94 -10.69 5.90
CA TRP A 45 -8.97 -10.89 6.97
C TRP A 45 -7.88 -9.82 6.97
N ILE A 46 -7.46 -9.35 5.80
CA ILE A 46 -6.41 -8.33 5.65
C ILE A 46 -7.05 -6.95 5.45
N GLN A 47 -6.97 -6.12 6.50
CA GLN A 47 -7.54 -4.77 6.50
C GLN A 47 -6.81 -3.77 5.57
N GLY A 48 -5.64 -4.12 5.03
CA GLY A 48 -4.95 -3.43 3.93
C GLY A 48 -5.11 -1.91 3.91
N VAL A 49 -5.68 -1.37 2.82
CA VAL A 49 -5.90 0.08 2.63
C VAL A 49 -6.88 0.72 3.61
N ALA A 50 -7.74 -0.08 4.25
CA ALA A 50 -8.69 0.37 5.25
C ALA A 50 -8.03 0.62 6.62
N SER A 51 -6.80 0.13 6.84
CA SER A 51 -6.07 0.37 8.08
C SER A 51 -5.72 1.85 8.26
N ASP A 52 -5.52 2.60 7.17
CA ASP A 52 -5.26 4.04 7.22
C ASP A 52 -6.13 4.82 6.23
N PRO A 53 -7.40 5.10 6.58
CA PRO A 53 -8.33 5.81 5.71
C PRO A 53 -7.83 7.20 5.31
N TRP A 54 -7.05 7.86 6.17
CA TRP A 54 -6.48 9.17 5.90
C TRP A 54 -5.41 9.09 4.80
N LYS A 55 -4.47 8.14 4.90
CA LYS A 55 -3.47 7.92 3.83
C LYS A 55 -4.16 7.65 2.50
N THR A 56 -5.15 6.77 2.51
CA THR A 56 -5.93 6.39 1.32
C THR A 56 -6.66 7.58 0.70
N ALA A 57 -7.33 8.41 1.50
CA ALA A 57 -8.03 9.59 1.01
C ALA A 57 -7.09 10.60 0.35
N VAL A 58 -5.94 10.89 1.00
CA VAL A 58 -4.93 11.82 0.46
C VAL A 58 -4.33 11.29 -0.84
N THR A 59 -3.96 10.00 -0.90
CA THR A 59 -3.45 9.38 -2.12
C THR A 59 -4.47 9.45 -3.26
N ARG A 60 -5.74 9.11 -3.01
CA ARG A 60 -6.79 9.17 -4.02
C ARG A 60 -7.00 10.58 -4.57
N GLU A 61 -6.97 11.58 -3.70
CA GLU A 61 -7.11 12.97 -4.10
C GLU A 61 -5.91 13.46 -4.93
N ALA A 62 -4.69 13.12 -4.52
CA ALA A 62 -3.49 13.41 -5.29
C ALA A 62 -3.52 12.75 -6.68
N MET A 63 -3.97 11.49 -6.78
CA MET A 63 -4.16 10.81 -8.07
C MET A 63 -5.22 11.48 -8.94
N ARG A 64 -6.35 11.91 -8.35
CA ARG A 64 -7.42 12.62 -9.08
C ARG A 64 -6.91 13.94 -9.66
N LEU A 65 -6.22 14.74 -8.84
CA LEU A 65 -5.63 16.02 -9.26
C LEU A 65 -4.53 15.83 -10.31
N ARG A 66 -3.70 14.80 -10.14
CA ARG A 66 -2.70 14.39 -11.14
C ARG A 66 -3.36 14.10 -12.50
N SER A 67 -4.40 13.27 -12.54
CA SER A 67 -5.10 12.93 -13.79
C SER A 67 -5.73 14.17 -14.43
N LYS A 68 -6.45 14.98 -13.65
CA LYS A 68 -7.04 16.24 -14.12
C LYS A 68 -6.00 17.19 -14.72
N CYS A 69 -4.83 17.30 -14.09
CA CYS A 69 -3.76 18.16 -14.57
C CYS A 69 -3.17 17.69 -15.91
N LEU A 70 -3.07 16.37 -16.13
CA LEU A 70 -2.67 15.81 -17.43
C LEU A 70 -3.75 16.03 -18.49
N GLU A 71 -5.01 15.77 -18.15
CA GLU A 71 -6.14 15.92 -19.08
C GLU A 71 -6.33 17.37 -19.55
N SER A 72 -6.07 18.35 -18.68
CA SER A 72 -6.15 19.77 -19.03
C SER A 72 -4.93 20.31 -19.79
N GLY A 73 -3.87 19.52 -19.92
CA GLY A 73 -2.58 19.96 -20.48
C GLY A 73 -1.75 20.86 -19.54
N ALA A 74 -2.19 21.06 -18.30
CA ALA A 74 -1.44 21.84 -17.30
C ALA A 74 -0.22 21.10 -16.74
N CYS A 75 -0.20 19.77 -16.84
CA CYS A 75 0.93 18.91 -16.49
C CYS A 75 1.45 18.19 -17.74
N SER A 76 2.74 17.83 -17.72
CA SER A 76 3.39 17.10 -18.83
C SER A 76 4.24 15.95 -18.31
N MET A 77 4.22 14.82 -19.03
CA MET A 77 5.13 13.70 -18.81
C MET A 77 6.59 14.03 -19.20
N ASN A 78 6.85 15.19 -19.82
CA ASN A 78 8.19 15.69 -20.07
C ASN A 78 8.74 16.52 -18.90
N ASP A 79 7.92 16.90 -17.90
CA ASP A 79 8.40 17.57 -16.69
C ASP A 79 8.93 16.53 -15.68
N ALA A 80 10.23 16.57 -15.41
CA ALA A 80 10.90 15.65 -14.50
C ALA A 80 10.32 15.68 -13.08
N ARG A 81 9.87 16.85 -12.57
CA ARG A 81 9.23 16.97 -11.25
C ARG A 81 7.90 16.22 -11.22
N PHE A 82 7.11 16.37 -12.27
CA PHE A 82 5.82 15.69 -12.40
C PHE A 82 6.00 14.16 -12.53
N VAL A 83 7.01 13.71 -13.29
CA VAL A 83 7.36 12.28 -13.41
C VAL A 83 7.84 11.73 -12.07
N ALA A 84 8.71 12.46 -11.36
CA ALA A 84 9.20 12.04 -10.05
C ALA A 84 8.06 11.93 -9.02
N PHE A 85 7.19 12.94 -8.94
CA PHE A 85 5.96 12.90 -8.14
C PHE A 85 5.10 11.69 -8.51
N SER A 86 4.81 11.50 -9.80
CA SER A 86 3.95 10.39 -10.28
C SER A 86 4.52 9.03 -9.92
N THR A 87 5.84 8.86 -10.05
CA THR A 87 6.54 7.61 -9.74
C THR A 87 6.52 7.36 -8.24
N MET A 88 6.81 8.38 -7.43
CA MET A 88 6.86 8.25 -5.99
C MET A 88 5.47 8.00 -5.38
N LEU A 89 4.42 8.58 -5.96
CA LEU A 89 3.03 8.37 -5.53
C LEU A 89 2.61 6.89 -5.61
N LEU A 90 3.22 6.09 -6.48
CA LEU A 90 2.98 4.64 -6.56
C LEU A 90 3.33 3.91 -5.25
N LYS A 91 4.21 4.48 -4.42
CA LYS A 91 4.58 3.89 -3.13
C LYS A 91 3.38 3.71 -2.19
N SER A 92 2.32 4.48 -2.36
CA SER A 92 1.08 4.30 -1.60
C SER A 92 0.36 2.98 -1.87
N GLY A 93 0.62 2.33 -3.01
CA GLY A 93 0.06 1.02 -3.35
C GLY A 93 0.82 -0.17 -2.73
N GLU A 94 1.90 0.07 -2.00
CA GLU A 94 2.59 -0.99 -1.27
C GLU A 94 1.68 -1.57 -0.17
N HIS A 95 1.72 -2.90 0.02
CA HIS A 95 0.74 -3.64 0.83
C HIS A 95 1.06 -3.67 2.33
N THR A 96 2.20 -3.15 2.76
CA THR A 96 2.70 -3.18 4.14
C THR A 96 2.58 -1.79 4.78
N TRP A 97 1.44 -1.55 5.40
CA TRP A 97 1.02 -0.20 5.85
C TRP A 97 1.65 0.24 7.18
N GLY A 98 2.75 -0.40 7.56
CA GLY A 98 3.49 -0.22 8.80
C GLY A 98 4.35 -1.44 9.10
N LYS A 99 4.84 -1.55 10.33
CA LYS A 99 5.63 -2.71 10.77
C LYS A 99 4.79 -3.97 10.96
N ASP A 100 5.41 -5.13 10.78
CA ASP A 100 4.82 -6.43 11.14
C ASP A 100 4.49 -6.49 12.64
N ILE A 101 3.20 -6.45 12.96
CA ILE A 101 2.70 -6.41 14.34
C ILE A 101 3.18 -7.63 15.14
N LYS A 102 3.32 -8.81 14.51
CA LYS A 102 3.75 -10.03 15.20
C LYS A 102 5.19 -9.93 15.68
N ARG A 103 6.04 -9.27 14.89
CA ARG A 103 7.46 -9.10 15.21
C ARG A 103 7.73 -7.88 16.08
N PHE A 104 7.12 -6.74 15.77
CA PHE A 104 7.50 -5.45 16.35
C PHE A 104 6.64 -5.06 17.56
N LEU A 105 5.33 -5.29 17.52
CA LEU A 105 4.48 -5.10 18.70
C LEU A 105 4.62 -6.28 19.65
N ASN A 106 4.40 -7.48 19.11
CA ASN A 106 4.41 -8.76 19.83
C ASN A 106 3.64 -8.68 21.17
N ASP A 107 2.51 -7.99 21.16
CA ASP A 107 1.57 -7.93 22.28
C ASP A 107 0.34 -8.76 21.91
N THR A 108 0.01 -9.72 22.77
CA THR A 108 -1.13 -10.61 22.60
C THR A 108 -2.09 -10.56 23.79
N THR A 109 -1.98 -9.56 24.66
CA THR A 109 -2.76 -9.49 25.91
C THR A 109 -3.55 -8.19 26.10
N ASN A 110 -3.11 -7.06 25.54
CA ASN A 110 -3.74 -5.75 25.78
C ASN A 110 -4.74 -5.34 24.67
N TRP A 111 -5.81 -6.11 24.52
CA TRP A 111 -6.83 -5.88 23.48
C TRP A 111 -8.01 -4.99 23.91
N GLU A 112 -8.19 -4.79 25.22
CA GLU A 112 -9.24 -3.91 25.75
C GLU A 112 -8.87 -2.43 25.54
N ASN A 113 -9.88 -1.58 25.30
CA ASN A 113 -9.67 -0.18 24.96
C ASN A 113 -8.86 0.56 26.04
N ASP A 114 -9.15 0.36 27.32
CA ASP A 114 -8.43 1.00 28.42
C ASP A 114 -6.96 0.56 28.50
N LYS A 115 -6.68 -0.73 28.35
CA LYS A 115 -5.32 -1.29 28.30
C LYS A 115 -4.56 -0.73 27.11
N PHE A 116 -5.16 -0.75 25.92
CA PHE A 116 -4.59 -0.14 24.72
C PHE A 116 -4.29 1.34 24.93
N HIS A 117 -5.26 2.12 25.42
CA HIS A 117 -5.10 3.56 25.61
C HIS A 117 -4.03 3.91 26.63
N SER A 118 -3.81 3.07 27.64
CA SER A 118 -2.72 3.26 28.61
C SER A 118 -1.32 3.07 28.00
N LEU A 119 -1.20 2.27 26.94
CA LEU A 119 0.07 1.85 26.32
C LEU A 119 0.39 2.59 25.02
N GLN A 120 -0.61 2.98 24.22
CA GLN A 120 -0.45 3.50 22.86
C GLN A 120 0.51 4.69 22.70
N HIS A 121 0.76 5.43 23.79
CA HIS A 121 1.66 6.60 23.82
C HIS A 121 2.81 6.48 24.81
N THR A 122 2.88 5.39 25.56
CA THR A 122 3.84 5.22 26.68
C THR A 122 4.75 4.02 26.46
N ASP A 123 4.24 2.93 25.90
CA ASP A 123 5.04 1.75 25.60
C ASP A 123 5.85 1.96 24.30
N PRO A 124 7.18 1.75 24.32
CA PRO A 124 8.03 1.99 23.16
C PRO A 124 7.64 1.21 21.91
N LYS A 125 7.08 -0.01 22.03
CA LYS A 125 6.70 -0.83 20.87
C LYS A 125 5.43 -0.30 20.21
N PHE A 126 4.46 0.14 21.01
CA PHE A 126 3.25 0.78 20.50
C PHE A 126 3.59 2.09 19.78
N VAL A 127 4.47 2.89 20.37
CA VAL A 127 4.96 4.13 19.75
C VAL A 127 5.74 3.83 18.46
N ASP A 128 6.62 2.82 18.45
CA ASP A 128 7.39 2.42 17.27
C ASP A 128 6.49 1.96 16.10
N VAL A 129 5.48 1.13 16.38
CA VAL A 129 4.52 0.70 15.37
C VAL A 129 3.72 1.90 14.85
N THR A 130 3.24 2.78 15.73
CA THR A 130 2.52 4.01 15.32
C THR A 130 3.39 4.90 14.43
N ASN A 131 4.67 5.07 14.79
CA ASN A 131 5.62 5.85 13.99
C ASN A 131 5.85 5.23 12.60
N SER A 132 5.83 3.90 12.47
CA SER A 132 5.95 3.26 11.16
C SER A 132 4.76 3.55 10.23
N TRP A 133 3.57 3.77 10.78
CA TRP A 133 2.39 4.17 9.99
C TRP A 133 2.51 5.63 9.57
N ILE A 134 3.02 6.50 10.45
CA ILE A 134 3.35 7.89 10.13
C ILE A 134 4.40 7.93 9.01
N GLU A 135 5.45 7.11 9.11
CA GLU A 135 6.48 6.99 8.09
C GLU A 135 5.88 6.60 6.73
N GLN A 136 4.96 5.64 6.70
CA GLN A 136 4.25 5.23 5.48
C GLN A 136 3.42 6.37 4.86
N ARG A 137 2.86 7.28 5.68
CA ARG A 137 2.21 8.51 5.18
C ARG A 137 3.22 9.48 4.56
N LEU A 138 4.43 9.59 5.12
CA LEU A 138 5.48 10.44 4.54
C LEU A 138 5.87 9.92 3.16
N TRP A 139 6.17 8.62 3.05
CA TRP A 139 6.55 7.98 1.80
C TRP A 139 5.43 7.99 0.75
N GLY A 140 4.18 7.80 1.17
CA GLY A 140 3.03 7.72 0.25
C GLY A 140 2.39 9.05 -0.13
N ASN A 141 2.49 10.08 0.73
CA ASN A 141 1.78 11.35 0.51
C ASN A 141 2.73 12.55 0.52
N THR A 142 3.54 12.72 1.56
CA THR A 142 4.34 13.94 1.74
C THR A 142 5.48 14.04 0.73
N PHE A 143 6.37 13.05 0.69
CA PHE A 143 7.55 13.09 -0.18
C PHE A 143 7.21 13.14 -1.68
N PRO A 144 6.18 12.42 -2.19
CA PRO A 144 5.73 12.63 -3.56
C PRO A 144 5.39 14.08 -3.85
N VAL A 145 4.60 14.73 -2.98
CA VAL A 145 4.16 16.12 -3.19
C VAL A 145 5.33 17.10 -3.10
N ASP A 146 6.31 16.85 -2.24
CA ASP A 146 7.53 17.68 -2.16
C ASP A 146 8.35 17.66 -3.46
N LEU A 147 8.36 16.54 -4.19
CA LEU A 147 9.06 16.42 -5.48
C LEU A 147 8.48 17.33 -6.57
N LEU A 148 7.26 17.85 -6.40
CA LEU A 148 6.70 18.85 -7.30
C LEU A 148 7.41 20.20 -7.17
N GLY A 149 8.14 20.47 -6.09
CA GLY A 149 8.85 21.74 -5.89
C GLY A 149 7.90 22.93 -5.90
N ASP A 150 8.08 23.83 -6.86
CA ASP A 150 7.26 25.03 -7.14
C ASP A 150 6.18 24.79 -8.22
N HIS A 151 6.00 23.55 -8.69
CA HIS A 151 4.98 23.22 -9.69
C HIS A 151 3.56 23.50 -9.15
N PRO A 152 2.67 24.17 -9.91
CA PRO A 152 1.34 24.61 -9.43
C PRO A 152 0.47 23.50 -8.82
N LEU A 153 0.56 22.28 -9.36
CA LEU A 153 -0.12 21.09 -8.82
C LEU A 153 0.14 20.86 -7.32
N ARG A 154 1.32 21.23 -6.80
CA ARG A 154 1.64 21.10 -5.38
C ARG A 154 0.63 21.88 -4.52
N ALA A 155 0.44 23.15 -4.84
CA ALA A 155 -0.46 24.03 -4.12
C ALA A 155 -1.92 23.55 -4.23
N GLU A 156 -2.33 23.01 -5.39
CA GLU A 156 -3.66 22.42 -5.57
C GLU A 156 -3.87 21.20 -4.66
N ILE A 157 -2.88 20.30 -4.58
CA ILE A 157 -2.92 19.13 -3.69
C ILE A 157 -2.94 19.56 -2.22
N GLU A 158 -2.02 20.42 -1.79
CA GLU A 158 -1.92 20.87 -0.39
C GLU A 158 -3.20 21.57 0.07
N SER A 159 -3.78 22.43 -0.79
CA SER A 159 -5.05 23.10 -0.52
C SER A 159 -6.22 22.12 -0.38
N SER A 160 -6.32 21.14 -1.27
CA SER A 160 -7.36 20.10 -1.21
C SER A 160 -7.22 19.24 0.04
N VAL A 161 -6.01 18.81 0.38
CA VAL A 161 -5.73 18.04 1.61
C VAL A 161 -6.07 18.83 2.86
N ALA A 162 -5.74 20.13 2.90
CA ALA A 162 -6.12 21.00 4.01
C ALA A 162 -7.64 21.16 4.14
N ALA A 163 -8.38 21.22 3.03
CA ALA A 163 -9.83 21.25 3.03
C ALA A 163 -10.44 19.95 3.59
N MET A 164 -9.94 18.79 3.16
CA MET A 164 -10.37 17.48 3.69
C MET A 164 -10.19 17.39 5.21
N ARG A 165 -9.05 17.87 5.76
CA ARG A 165 -8.82 17.87 7.21
C ARG A 165 -9.87 18.67 7.98
N ARG A 166 -10.28 19.84 7.46
CA ARG A 166 -11.30 20.68 8.10
C ARG A 166 -12.66 19.99 8.13
N SER A 167 -13.05 19.33 7.04
CA SER A 167 -14.33 18.62 6.96
C SER A 167 -14.41 17.45 7.96
N VAL A 168 -13.33 16.70 8.15
CA VAL A 168 -13.29 15.60 9.14
C VAL A 168 -13.47 16.13 10.56
N ARG A 169 -12.79 17.24 10.90
CA ARG A 169 -12.88 17.83 12.24
C ARG A 169 -14.31 18.28 12.58
N LEU A 170 -14.99 18.92 11.63
CA LEU A 170 -16.38 19.37 11.80
C LEU A 170 -17.42 18.23 11.91
N MET A 171 -17.07 16.98 11.57
CA MET A 171 -17.94 15.82 11.73
C MET A 171 -17.75 15.11 13.08
N MET A 172 -16.67 15.43 13.80
CA MET A 172 -16.32 14.83 15.10
C MET A 172 -16.67 15.73 16.29
N ASP A 173 -17.05 16.97 16.03
CA ASP A 173 -17.59 17.95 16.99
C ASP A 173 -19.12 17.94 16.95
#